data_AF-A0A397VCI1-F1
#
_entry.id   AF-A0A397VCI1-F1
#
_cell.length_a   1.000
_cell.length_b   1.000
_cell.length_c   1.000
_cell.angle_alpha   90.00
_cell.angle_beta   90.00
_cell.angle_gamma   90.00
#
_symmetry.space_group_name_H-M   'P 1'
#
loop_
_entity.id
_entity.type
_entity.pdbx_description
1 polymer ?
#
loop_
_entity_poly.entity_id
_entity_poly.type
_entity_poly.pdbx_seq_one_letter_code
_entity_poly.pdbx_strand_id
1 'polypeptide(L)'
;MYIKCVLNQKSFIITVLPNKENPLKSGFQCTCNSIKSEIELHPSTAVNACYKEVFNTKTEYSGLAIIGFKNENIIQQLTFDIELFPIFLHIEKLNVIVSSIGNLNEGKFYGIGAGFVSSFTAHYQNAQHLFVLIIEEEIYLESVCKNKSKGKTPDEVWNKVEIYKKYTRTYLCGITNELVQKHIEAIRSESPVCTADDWMNRERLEKIFNRHIKSRKISNVVAHWPLLFCNWHKQKSSVIQFPDILHEIYPSDYSFQDKELRAWRAMFVACG
;
A
#
# COMPACT_ATOMS: atom_id res chain seq x y z
N MET A 1 11.34 -16.91 -3.74
CA MET A 1 11.98 -15.78 -4.48
C MET A 1 13.48 -16.01 -4.47
N TYR A 2 14.19 -15.72 -5.56
CA TYR A 2 15.65 -15.70 -5.57
C TYR A 2 16.16 -14.41 -6.21
N ILE A 3 17.27 -13.89 -5.70
CA ILE A 3 17.88 -12.62 -6.10
C ILE A 3 19.33 -12.88 -6.45
N LYS A 4 19.74 -12.45 -7.63
CA LYS A 4 21.12 -12.58 -8.11
C LYS A 4 21.83 -11.24 -7.99
N CYS A 5 23.01 -11.24 -7.38
CA CYS A 5 23.90 -10.10 -7.31
C CYS A 5 25.32 -10.51 -7.71
N VAL A 6 26.13 -9.53 -8.10
CA VAL A 6 27.55 -9.76 -8.43
C VAL A 6 28.41 -9.08 -7.38
N LEU A 7 29.20 -9.86 -6.65
CA LEU A 7 30.13 -9.38 -5.63
C LEU A 7 31.53 -9.90 -5.98
N ASN A 8 32.50 -8.98 -6.04
CA ASN A 8 33.88 -9.30 -6.39
C ASN A 8 33.98 -10.18 -7.66
N GLN A 9 33.28 -9.77 -8.72
CA GLN A 9 33.18 -10.47 -10.02
C GLN A 9 32.58 -11.89 -9.99
N LYS A 10 32.06 -12.37 -8.85
CA LYS A 10 31.33 -13.63 -8.75
C LYS A 10 29.85 -13.41 -8.53
N SER A 11 29.04 -14.32 -9.07
CA SER A 11 27.59 -14.31 -8.87
C SER A 11 27.21 -14.95 -7.55
N PHE A 12 26.48 -14.21 -6.73
CA PHE A 12 25.84 -14.68 -5.51
C PHE A 12 24.33 -14.73 -5.75
N ILE A 13 23.70 -15.82 -5.33
CA ILE A 13 22.25 -16.05 -5.45
C ILE A 13 21.69 -16.18 -4.03
N ILE A 14 20.89 -15.21 -3.63
CA ILE A 14 20.15 -15.22 -2.37
C ILE A 14 18.79 -15.83 -2.62
N THR A 15 18.47 -16.90 -1.90
CA THR A 15 17.16 -17.55 -1.94
C THR A 15 16.40 -17.22 -0.66
N VAL A 16 15.17 -16.74 -0.82
CA VAL A 16 14.23 -16.52 0.28
C VAL A 16 13.41 -17.79 0.47
N LEU A 17 13.53 -18.38 1.66
CA LEU A 17 12.91 -19.64 2.06
C LEU A 17 11.95 -19.41 3.23
N PRO A 18 10.88 -20.21 3.37
CA PRO A 18 10.06 -20.18 4.58
C PRO A 18 10.90 -20.64 5.78
N ASN A 19 10.83 -19.91 6.90
CA ASN A 19 11.50 -20.33 8.12
C ASN A 19 10.72 -21.50 8.75
N LYS A 20 11.44 -22.60 9.03
CA LYS A 20 10.86 -23.83 9.58
C LYS A 20 10.29 -23.66 11.00
N GLU A 21 10.83 -22.72 11.78
CA GLU A 21 10.39 -22.46 13.16
C GLU A 21 9.26 -21.44 13.23
N ASN A 22 9.22 -20.49 12.28
CA ASN A 22 8.19 -19.46 12.24
C ASN A 22 7.76 -19.17 10.79
N PRO A 23 6.59 -19.66 10.35
CA PRO A 23 6.09 -19.43 9.00
C PRO A 23 5.89 -17.95 8.62
N LEU A 24 5.77 -17.05 9.60
CA LEU A 24 5.66 -15.60 9.39
C LEU A 24 7.02 -14.93 9.15
N LYS A 25 8.14 -15.65 9.36
CA LYS A 25 9.49 -15.15 9.12
C LYS A 25 10.08 -15.80 7.88
N SER A 26 10.84 -15.00 7.14
CA SER A 26 11.66 -15.50 6.03
C SER A 26 13.02 -15.93 6.53
N GLY A 27 13.53 -17.05 6.00
CA GLY A 27 14.93 -17.45 6.07
C GLY A 27 15.65 -17.12 4.77
N PHE A 28 16.93 -16.83 4.85
CA PHE A 28 17.76 -16.40 3.73
C PHE A 28 18.94 -17.34 3.58
N GLN A 29 19.15 -17.84 2.36
CA GLN A 29 20.29 -18.69 2.05
C GLN A 29 21.02 -18.13 0.84
N CYS A 30 22.34 -17.98 0.94
CA CYS A 30 23.15 -17.49 -0.15
C CYS A 30 23.95 -18.63 -0.77
N THR A 31 24.00 -18.65 -2.10
CA THR A 31 24.77 -19.63 -2.88
C THR A 31 25.68 -18.91 -3.85
N CYS A 32 26.94 -19.28 -3.90
CA CYS A 32 27.90 -18.81 -4.89
C CYS A 32 28.70 -20.01 -5.40
N ASN A 33 28.63 -20.25 -6.71
CA ASN A 33 29.16 -21.47 -7.33
C ASN A 33 28.60 -22.73 -6.63
N SER A 34 29.47 -23.53 -6.01
CA SER A 34 29.13 -24.75 -5.27
C SER A 34 28.99 -24.54 -3.76
N ILE A 35 29.29 -23.33 -3.28
CA ILE A 35 29.28 -22.99 -1.86
C ILE A 35 27.92 -22.44 -1.48
N LYS A 36 27.38 -22.90 -0.36
CA LYS A 36 26.07 -22.53 0.15
C LYS A 36 26.19 -22.16 1.62
N SER A 37 25.63 -21.03 2.02
CA SER A 37 25.49 -20.68 3.43
C SER A 37 24.44 -21.56 4.10
N GLU A 38 24.43 -21.56 5.42
CA GLU A 38 23.25 -21.98 6.19
C GLU A 38 22.06 -21.04 5.93
N ILE A 39 20.88 -21.44 6.44
CA ILE A 39 19.69 -20.61 6.38
C ILE A 39 19.74 -19.63 7.55
N GLU A 40 19.85 -18.35 7.23
CA GLU A 40 20.00 -17.27 8.20
C GLU A 40 18.72 -16.45 8.32
N LEU A 41 18.52 -15.80 9.47
CA LEU A 41 17.40 -14.88 9.70
C LEU A 41 17.54 -13.57 8.93
N HIS A 42 18.77 -13.18 8.59
CA HIS A 42 19.06 -11.94 7.90
C HIS A 42 19.86 -12.17 6.61
N PRO A 43 19.53 -11.44 5.54
CA PRO A 43 20.22 -11.59 4.25
C PRO A 43 21.68 -11.16 4.30
N SER A 44 22.03 -10.18 5.15
CA SER A 44 23.43 -9.75 5.34
C SER A 44 24.26 -10.91 5.86
N THR A 45 23.74 -11.64 6.84
CA THR A 45 24.43 -12.79 7.45
C THR A 45 24.65 -13.90 6.43
N ALA A 46 23.62 -14.26 5.66
CA ALA A 46 23.73 -15.30 4.63
C ALA A 46 24.80 -14.97 3.58
N VAL A 47 24.83 -13.72 3.11
CA VAL A 47 25.79 -13.30 2.09
C VAL A 47 27.20 -13.21 2.65
N ASN A 48 27.39 -12.61 3.83
CA ASN A 48 28.72 -12.47 4.43
C ASN A 48 29.31 -13.83 4.82
N ALA A 49 28.48 -14.77 5.29
CA ALA A 49 28.90 -16.15 5.52
C ALA A 49 29.34 -16.83 4.22
N CYS A 50 28.50 -16.78 3.17
CA CYS A 50 28.86 -17.35 1.87
C CYS A 50 30.12 -16.70 1.27
N TYR A 51 30.28 -15.38 1.40
CA TYR A 51 31.43 -14.66 0.90
C TYR A 51 32.72 -15.08 1.60
N LYS A 52 32.66 -15.21 2.93
CA LYS A 52 33.78 -15.69 3.74
C LYS A 52 34.23 -17.07 3.29
N GLU A 53 33.31 -18.00 3.04
CA GLU A 53 33.66 -19.33 2.55
C GLU A 53 34.24 -19.30 1.12
N VAL A 54 33.75 -18.42 0.24
CA VAL A 54 34.21 -18.34 -1.16
C VAL A 54 35.58 -17.68 -1.31
N PHE A 55 35.89 -16.67 -0.50
CA PHE A 55 37.09 -15.84 -0.64
C PHE A 55 38.05 -15.94 0.55
N ASN A 56 37.70 -16.71 1.57
CA ASN A 56 38.43 -16.82 2.84
C ASN A 56 38.77 -15.46 3.50
N THR A 57 37.91 -14.46 3.29
CA THR A 57 38.06 -13.10 3.81
C THR A 57 36.76 -12.61 4.43
N LYS A 58 36.87 -11.85 5.52
CA LYS A 58 35.70 -11.23 6.16
C LYS A 58 35.35 -9.93 5.44
N THR A 59 34.06 -9.71 5.26
CA THR A 59 33.49 -8.49 4.71
C THR A 59 32.11 -8.27 5.32
N GLU A 60 31.64 -7.03 5.28
CA GLU A 60 30.31 -6.65 5.76
C GLU A 60 29.50 -6.01 4.65
N TYR A 61 28.91 -6.85 3.81
CA TYR A 61 27.90 -6.36 2.89
C TYR A 61 26.54 -6.20 3.58
N SER A 62 25.85 -5.12 3.22
CA SER A 62 24.47 -4.89 3.61
C SER A 62 23.54 -5.78 2.78
N GLY A 63 22.89 -6.75 3.42
CA GLY A 63 21.93 -7.64 2.78
C GLY A 63 20.75 -6.90 2.15
N LEU A 64 20.30 -5.78 2.74
CA LEU A 64 19.25 -4.93 2.15
C LEU A 64 19.72 -4.30 0.84
N ALA A 65 20.96 -3.79 0.79
CA ALA A 65 21.53 -3.24 -0.43
C ALA A 65 21.68 -4.32 -1.51
N ILE A 66 22.12 -5.52 -1.12
CA ILE A 66 22.33 -6.64 -2.04
C ILE A 66 21.02 -7.22 -2.58
N ILE A 67 19.97 -7.28 -1.75
CA ILE A 67 18.62 -7.69 -2.15
C ILE A 67 18.00 -6.70 -3.14
N GLY A 68 18.61 -5.54 -3.34
CA GLY A 68 18.11 -4.52 -4.24
C GLY A 68 16.91 -3.80 -3.65
N PHE A 69 16.89 -3.54 -2.35
CA PHE A 69 15.87 -2.69 -1.73
C PHE A 69 15.92 -1.22 -2.23
N LYS A 70 16.97 -0.86 -2.98
CA LYS A 70 17.09 0.38 -3.76
C LYS A 70 16.81 0.20 -5.26
N ASN A 71 16.54 -1.01 -5.72
CA ASN A 71 16.26 -1.29 -7.12
C ASN A 71 14.80 -0.93 -7.41
N GLU A 72 14.58 0.08 -8.25
CA GLU A 72 13.25 0.62 -8.55
C GLU A 72 12.28 -0.45 -9.07
N ASN A 73 12.75 -1.43 -9.85
CA ASN A 73 11.90 -2.51 -10.37
C ASN A 73 11.47 -3.49 -9.27
N ILE A 74 12.37 -3.82 -8.33
CA ILE A 74 12.05 -4.65 -7.16
C ILE A 74 11.10 -3.90 -6.23
N ILE A 75 11.36 -2.62 -5.97
CA ILE A 75 10.46 -1.74 -5.20
C ILE A 75 9.08 -1.76 -5.86
N GLN A 76 8.97 -1.40 -7.15
CA GLN A 76 7.71 -1.38 -7.88
C GLN A 76 6.94 -2.71 -7.83
N GLN A 77 7.64 -3.85 -7.90
CA GLN A 77 7.01 -5.17 -7.78
C GLN A 77 6.53 -5.47 -6.36
N LEU A 78 7.31 -5.09 -5.34
CA LEU A 78 6.93 -5.27 -3.93
C LEU A 78 5.81 -4.30 -3.52
N THR A 79 5.75 -3.11 -4.14
CA THR A 79 4.73 -2.08 -3.88
C THR A 79 3.45 -2.28 -4.68
N PHE A 80 3.45 -3.21 -5.64
CA PHE A 80 2.41 -3.34 -6.66
C PHE A 80 1.00 -3.62 -6.12
N ASP A 81 0.92 -4.35 -5.00
CA ASP A 81 -0.33 -4.75 -4.34
C ASP A 81 -0.47 -4.10 -2.95
N ILE A 82 0.40 -3.14 -2.63
CA ILE A 82 0.32 -2.36 -1.39
C ILE A 82 -0.54 -1.15 -1.69
N GLU A 83 -1.80 -1.18 -1.24
CA GLU A 83 -2.76 -0.11 -1.46
C GLU A 83 -2.33 1.23 -0.82
N LEU A 84 -1.46 1.22 0.19
CA LEU A 84 -0.99 2.42 0.88
C LEU A 84 0.48 2.31 1.32
N PHE A 85 1.33 3.22 0.84
CA PHE A 85 2.64 3.48 1.42
C PHE A 85 2.52 4.53 2.53
N PRO A 86 3.01 4.28 3.75
CA PRO A 86 3.05 5.32 4.76
C PRO A 86 3.94 6.48 4.27
N ILE A 87 3.39 7.70 4.29
CA ILE A 87 4.12 8.91 3.91
C ILE A 87 4.85 9.41 5.16
N PHE A 88 6.18 9.37 5.11
CA PHE A 88 7.04 9.90 6.16
C PHE A 88 7.35 11.37 5.89
N LEU A 89 7.03 12.22 6.86
CA LEU A 89 7.20 13.66 6.79
C LEU A 89 8.06 14.14 7.94
N HIS A 90 8.88 15.14 7.66
CA HIS A 90 9.57 15.89 8.69
C HIS A 90 8.90 17.26 8.82
N ILE A 91 8.15 17.47 9.90
CA ILE A 91 7.44 18.72 10.17
C ILE A 91 8.01 19.30 11.46
N GLU A 92 8.72 20.42 11.33
CA GLU A 92 9.43 21.07 12.43
C GLU A 92 10.50 20.16 13.05
N LYS A 93 10.23 19.62 14.25
CA LYS A 93 11.09 18.64 14.95
C LYS A 93 10.42 17.27 15.07
N LEU A 94 9.27 17.08 14.41
CA LEU A 94 8.46 15.88 14.50
C LEU A 94 8.65 15.02 13.25
N ASN A 95 8.81 13.73 13.48
CA ASN A 95 8.69 12.73 12.44
C ASN A 95 7.22 12.29 12.41
N VAL A 96 6.52 12.71 11.37
CA VAL A 96 5.10 12.48 11.16
C VAL A 96 4.93 11.38 10.12
N ILE A 97 4.02 10.45 10.39
CA ILE A 97 3.74 9.31 9.54
C ILE A 97 2.25 9.37 9.19
N VAL A 98 1.94 9.58 7.91
CA VAL A 98 0.58 9.42 7.40
C VAL A 98 0.45 7.98 6.92
N SER A 99 -0.26 7.16 7.69
CA SER A 99 -0.42 5.72 7.41
C SER A 99 -1.68 5.38 6.63
N SER A 100 -2.66 6.29 6.59
CA SER A 100 -3.86 6.15 5.79
C SER A 100 -4.41 7.51 5.38
N ILE A 101 -4.90 7.62 4.15
CA ILE A 101 -5.44 8.86 3.57
C ILE A 101 -6.97 8.92 3.74
N GLY A 102 -7.61 7.80 4.06
CA GLY A 102 -9.05 7.71 4.26
C GLY A 102 -9.88 7.85 2.98
N ASN A 103 -11.19 7.98 3.14
CA ASN A 103 -12.16 8.09 2.06
C ASN A 103 -12.08 9.45 1.37
N LEU A 104 -11.46 9.50 0.20
CA LEU A 104 -11.27 10.73 -0.58
C LEU A 104 -12.57 11.31 -1.14
N ASN A 105 -13.64 10.51 -1.25
CA ASN A 105 -14.93 10.92 -1.81
C ASN A 105 -15.71 11.84 -0.87
N GLU A 106 -15.48 11.77 0.44
CA GLU A 106 -16.12 12.67 1.41
C GLU A 106 -15.59 14.10 1.30
N GLY A 107 -14.35 14.26 0.85
CA GLY A 107 -13.74 15.58 0.57
C GLY A 107 -13.63 16.52 1.77
N LYS A 108 -13.69 16.03 3.00
CA LYS A 108 -13.55 16.84 4.22
C LYS A 108 -12.08 17.24 4.42
N PHE A 109 -11.82 18.21 5.32
CA PHE A 109 -10.47 18.56 5.82
C PHE A 109 -9.32 18.55 4.78
N TYR A 110 -9.40 19.32 3.70
CA TYR A 110 -8.38 19.34 2.61
C TYR A 110 -8.31 18.03 1.81
N GLY A 111 -9.48 17.43 1.54
CA GLY A 111 -9.63 16.34 0.59
C GLY A 111 -9.53 14.93 1.16
N ILE A 112 -9.42 14.79 2.48
CA ILE A 112 -9.40 13.51 3.20
C ILE A 112 -10.76 13.24 3.86
N GLY A 113 -11.06 11.98 4.17
CA GLY A 113 -12.32 11.61 4.81
C GLY A 113 -12.13 10.60 5.93
N ALA A 114 -13.23 9.95 6.31
CA ALA A 114 -13.21 8.88 7.29
C ALA A 114 -12.17 7.81 6.91
N GLY A 115 -11.42 7.32 7.89
CA GLY A 115 -10.30 6.39 7.73
C GLY A 115 -8.92 7.05 7.58
N PHE A 116 -8.80 8.38 7.61
CA PHE A 116 -7.47 9.04 7.62
C PHE A 116 -6.75 8.75 8.93
N VAL A 117 -5.47 8.39 8.85
CA VAL A 117 -4.63 8.11 10.03
C VAL A 117 -3.26 8.78 9.86
N SER A 118 -2.90 9.60 10.84
CA SER A 118 -1.59 10.24 10.95
C SER A 118 -1.05 10.12 12.37
N SER A 119 0.25 9.90 12.52
CA SER A 119 0.88 9.73 13.81
C SER A 119 2.23 10.42 13.92
N PHE A 120 2.62 10.79 15.13
CA PHE A 120 3.97 11.26 15.41
C PHE A 120 4.32 11.06 16.88
N THR A 121 5.62 11.07 17.19
CA THR A 121 6.08 11.04 18.59
C THR A 121 6.48 12.42 19.07
N ALA A 122 6.05 12.78 20.29
CA ALA A 122 6.47 14.02 20.94
C ALA A 122 6.64 13.86 22.44
N HIS A 123 7.44 14.74 23.04
CA HIS A 123 7.57 14.80 24.49
C HIS A 123 6.37 15.51 25.12
N TYR A 124 5.78 14.87 26.13
CA TYR A 124 4.68 15.40 26.93
C TYR A 124 4.83 14.88 28.37
N GLN A 125 4.53 15.70 29.38
CA GLN A 125 4.61 15.30 30.79
C GLN A 125 5.90 14.52 31.16
N ASN A 126 7.05 14.99 30.67
CA ASN A 126 8.39 14.40 30.87
C ASN A 126 8.62 12.98 30.29
N ALA A 127 7.74 12.49 29.40
CA ALA A 127 7.94 11.25 28.68
C ALA A 127 7.72 11.44 27.17
N GLN A 128 8.20 10.50 26.35
CA GLN A 128 7.94 10.47 24.91
C GLN A 128 6.64 9.70 24.68
N HIS A 129 5.71 10.29 23.93
CA HIS A 129 4.41 9.69 23.64
C HIS A 129 4.20 9.63 22.12
N LEU A 130 3.57 8.56 21.66
CA LEU A 130 2.99 8.47 20.32
C LEU A 130 1.63 9.14 20.35
N PHE A 131 1.38 10.05 19.42
CA PHE A 131 0.10 10.68 19.18
C PHE A 131 -0.45 10.20 17.85
N VAL A 132 -1.65 9.64 17.85
CA VAL A 132 -2.32 9.13 16.65
C VAL A 132 -3.60 9.92 16.42
N LEU A 133 -3.68 10.63 15.30
CA LEU A 133 -4.90 11.24 14.79
C LEU A 133 -5.61 10.24 13.88
N ILE A 134 -6.87 9.96 14.18
CA ILE A 134 -7.76 9.16 13.33
C ILE A 134 -8.99 10.01 13.02
N ILE A 135 -9.35 10.13 11.75
CA ILE A 135 -10.59 10.79 11.31
C ILE A 135 -11.59 9.69 10.97
N GLU A 136 -12.69 9.60 11.71
CA GLU A 136 -13.87 8.77 11.38
C GLU A 136 -15.11 9.68 11.30
N GLU A 137 -16.32 9.19 11.64
CA GLU A 137 -17.49 10.05 11.90
C GLU A 137 -17.22 11.06 13.04
N GLU A 138 -16.31 10.70 13.95
CA GLU A 138 -15.71 11.55 14.98
C GLU A 138 -14.18 11.52 14.88
N ILE A 139 -13.51 12.55 15.39
CA ILE A 139 -12.03 12.62 15.33
C ILE A 139 -11.46 12.17 16.67
N TYR A 140 -10.52 11.24 16.61
CA TYR A 140 -9.88 10.65 17.77
C TYR A 140 -8.43 11.05 17.86
N LEU A 141 -8.01 11.29 19.10
CA LEU A 141 -6.61 11.27 19.45
C LEU A 141 -6.32 10.19 20.48
N GLU A 142 -5.45 9.27 20.10
CA GLU A 142 -4.89 8.28 21.00
C GLU A 142 -3.44 8.65 21.30
N SER A 143 -3.18 8.99 22.55
CA SER A 143 -1.83 8.84 23.08
C SER A 143 -1.75 7.48 23.77
N VAL A 144 -0.63 6.77 23.65
CA VAL A 144 -0.41 5.48 24.33
C VAL A 144 -0.53 5.60 25.88
N CYS A 145 -0.76 6.82 26.41
CA CYS A 145 -1.22 7.06 27.77
C CYS A 145 -2.72 7.44 27.82
N LYS A 146 -3.57 6.41 27.99
CA LYS A 146 -4.88 6.37 28.70
C LYS A 146 -6.01 7.37 28.38
N ASN A 147 -5.80 8.43 27.60
CA ASN A 147 -6.81 9.47 27.36
C ASN A 147 -7.17 9.56 25.88
N LYS A 148 -8.39 9.14 25.53
CA LYS A 148 -9.01 9.37 24.23
C LYS A 148 -9.77 10.69 24.26
N SER A 149 -9.36 11.66 23.44
CA SER A 149 -10.13 12.89 23.24
C SER A 149 -10.95 12.82 21.95
N LYS A 150 -12.21 13.28 22.04
CA LYS A 150 -13.17 13.39 20.94
C LYS A 150 -13.51 14.84 20.62
N GLY A 151 -13.84 15.13 19.37
CA GLY A 151 -14.18 16.46 18.87
C GLY A 151 -14.61 16.43 17.39
N LYS A 152 -15.18 17.53 16.90
CA LYS A 152 -15.72 17.64 15.54
C LYS A 152 -14.65 18.00 14.50
N THR A 153 -13.55 18.59 14.95
CA THR A 153 -12.40 18.96 14.10
C THR A 153 -11.09 18.50 14.73
N PRO A 154 -10.01 18.30 13.93
CA PRO A 154 -8.71 17.95 14.48
C PRO A 154 -8.19 18.96 15.50
N ASP A 155 -8.50 20.24 15.31
CA ASP A 155 -8.08 21.33 16.20
C ASP A 155 -8.85 21.30 17.55
N GLU A 156 -10.14 20.97 17.55
CA GLU A 156 -10.94 20.84 18.77
C GLU A 156 -10.46 19.72 19.70
N VAL A 157 -10.14 18.56 19.13
CA VAL A 157 -9.62 17.40 19.87
C VAL A 157 -8.28 17.74 20.54
N TRP A 158 -7.48 18.55 19.86
CA TRP A 158 -6.10 18.85 20.23
C TRP A 158 -5.96 20.04 21.18
N ASN A 159 -6.90 21.00 21.18
CA ASN A 159 -6.98 22.06 22.20
C ASN A 159 -7.02 21.52 23.63
N LYS A 160 -7.50 20.28 23.82
CA LYS A 160 -7.54 19.59 25.12
C LYS A 160 -6.18 19.08 25.61
N VAL A 161 -5.19 18.96 24.71
CA VAL A 161 -3.90 18.30 24.99
C VAL A 161 -2.79 19.33 25.28
N GLU A 162 -3.01 20.62 24.99
CA GLU A 162 -2.14 21.76 25.30
C GLU A 162 -0.68 21.71 24.74
N ILE A 163 -0.35 20.79 23.84
CA ILE A 163 0.98 20.68 23.23
C ILE A 163 1.01 21.36 21.86
N TYR A 164 2.12 22.05 21.54
CA TYR A 164 2.37 22.69 20.23
C TYR A 164 1.25 23.64 19.75
N LYS A 165 0.63 24.39 20.68
CA LYS A 165 -0.45 25.36 20.42
C LYS A 165 -0.17 26.40 19.32
N LYS A 166 1.10 26.57 18.92
CA LYS A 166 1.53 27.53 17.90
C LYS A 166 1.26 27.09 16.45
N TYR A 167 0.94 25.81 16.21
CA TYR A 167 0.65 25.28 14.88
C TYR A 167 -0.76 24.72 14.79
N THR A 168 -1.37 24.80 13.61
CA THR A 168 -2.63 24.12 13.33
C THR A 168 -2.43 22.61 13.30
N ARG A 169 -3.46 21.84 13.67
CA ARG A 169 -3.35 20.39 13.70
C ARG A 169 -3.26 19.79 12.31
N THR A 170 -3.94 20.40 11.35
CA THR A 170 -3.87 20.00 9.94
C THR A 170 -2.45 20.13 9.39
N TYR A 171 -1.68 21.13 9.82
CA TYR A 171 -0.26 21.24 9.51
C TYR A 171 0.57 20.17 10.22
N LEU A 172 0.46 20.02 11.54
CA LEU A 172 1.27 19.06 12.32
C LEU A 172 1.03 17.59 11.95
N CYS A 173 -0.18 17.24 11.54
CA CYS A 173 -0.50 15.89 11.07
C CYS A 173 -0.14 15.65 9.60
N GLY A 174 0.41 16.64 8.92
CA GLY A 174 0.78 16.55 7.51
C GLY A 174 -0.42 16.52 6.56
N ILE A 175 -1.62 16.87 7.02
CA ILE A 175 -2.82 16.93 6.16
C ILE A 175 -2.62 17.97 5.07
N THR A 176 -2.13 19.16 5.42
CA THR A 176 -1.86 20.24 4.45
C THR A 176 -0.46 20.16 3.83
N ASN A 177 0.28 19.08 4.08
CA ASN A 177 1.62 18.93 3.52
C ASN A 177 1.55 18.75 1.99
N GLU A 178 2.41 19.45 1.25
CA GLU A 178 2.42 19.44 -0.21
C GLU A 178 2.59 18.02 -0.80
N LEU A 179 3.42 17.17 -0.20
CA LEU A 179 3.59 15.78 -0.67
C LEU A 179 2.32 14.97 -0.49
N VAL A 180 1.63 15.14 0.65
CA VAL A 180 0.38 14.44 0.94
C VAL A 180 -0.72 14.94 0.00
N GLN A 181 -0.82 16.25 -0.21
CA GLN A 181 -1.80 16.85 -1.12
C GLN A 181 -1.57 16.44 -2.59
N LYS A 182 -0.33 16.47 -3.07
CA LYS A 182 0.01 15.93 -4.41
C LYS A 182 -0.34 14.46 -4.53
N HIS A 183 -0.14 13.66 -3.49
CA HIS A 183 -0.49 12.25 -3.51
C HIS A 183 -2.01 12.03 -3.49
N ILE A 184 -2.76 12.83 -2.73
CA ILE A 184 -4.23 12.85 -2.76
C ILE A 184 -4.74 13.22 -4.15
N GLU A 185 -4.19 14.26 -4.77
CA GLU A 185 -4.53 14.69 -6.13
C GLU A 185 -4.19 13.63 -7.17
N ALA A 186 -3.03 12.96 -7.04
CA ALA A 186 -2.67 11.83 -7.87
C ALA A 186 -3.70 10.70 -7.72
N ILE A 187 -4.06 10.29 -6.51
CA ILE A 187 -5.08 9.26 -6.30
C ILE A 187 -6.44 9.68 -6.86
N ARG A 188 -6.86 10.94 -6.68
CA ARG A 188 -8.13 11.45 -7.21
C ARG A 188 -8.16 11.49 -8.73
N SER A 189 -7.06 11.90 -9.35
CA SER A 189 -6.93 11.92 -10.81
C SER A 189 -6.75 10.52 -11.39
N GLU A 190 -6.17 9.58 -10.63
CA GLU A 190 -5.98 8.17 -10.99
C GLU A 190 -7.16 7.25 -10.65
N SER A 191 -8.14 7.73 -9.87
CA SER A 191 -9.35 7.01 -9.49
C SER A 191 -10.56 7.59 -10.24
N PRO A 192 -10.65 7.37 -11.57
CA PRO A 192 -11.85 7.71 -12.30
C PRO A 192 -13.00 6.93 -11.68
N VAL A 193 -13.94 7.66 -11.09
CA VAL A 193 -15.25 7.09 -10.74
C VAL A 193 -16.16 7.43 -11.91
N CYS A 194 -17.08 6.56 -12.28
CA CYS A 194 -18.12 6.87 -13.25
C CYS A 194 -19.48 6.50 -12.67
N THR A 195 -20.57 7.04 -13.23
CA THR A 195 -21.94 6.63 -12.89
C THR A 195 -22.51 5.73 -13.98
N ALA A 196 -23.70 5.18 -13.77
CA ALA A 196 -24.41 4.43 -14.80
C ALA A 196 -24.57 5.22 -16.11
N ASP A 197 -24.77 6.54 -16.03
CA ASP A 197 -24.88 7.43 -17.21
C ASP A 197 -23.58 7.49 -18.03
N ASP A 198 -22.45 7.25 -17.38
CA ASP A 198 -21.12 7.24 -18.00
C ASP A 198 -20.75 5.88 -18.61
N TRP A 199 -21.56 4.83 -18.44
CA TRP A 199 -21.21 3.49 -18.94
C TRP A 199 -21.14 3.41 -20.47
N MET A 200 -21.67 4.40 -21.18
CA MET A 200 -21.51 4.52 -22.64
C MET A 200 -20.24 5.29 -23.03
N ASN A 201 -19.56 5.94 -22.07
CA ASN A 201 -18.28 6.63 -22.30
C ASN A 201 -17.12 5.64 -22.22
N ARG A 202 -16.75 5.11 -23.40
CA ARG A 202 -15.69 4.10 -23.52
C ARG A 202 -14.34 4.58 -22.96
N GLU A 203 -13.97 5.84 -23.18
CA GLU A 203 -12.70 6.38 -22.70
C GLU A 203 -12.65 6.39 -21.16
N ARG A 204 -13.75 6.77 -20.52
CA ARG A 204 -13.86 6.79 -19.04
C ARG A 204 -13.83 5.38 -18.47
N LEU A 205 -14.62 4.46 -19.01
CA LEU A 205 -14.61 3.05 -18.58
C LEU A 205 -13.24 2.39 -18.80
N GLU A 206 -12.53 2.72 -19.88
CA GLU A 206 -11.22 2.14 -20.15
C GLU A 206 -10.16 2.60 -19.13
N LYS A 207 -10.24 3.85 -18.64
CA LYS A 207 -9.38 4.31 -17.53
C LYS A 207 -9.64 3.51 -16.25
N ILE A 208 -10.91 3.26 -15.90
CA ILE A 208 -11.30 2.44 -14.74
C ILE A 208 -10.81 1.00 -14.91
N PHE A 209 -11.03 0.41 -16.10
CA PHE A 209 -10.59 -0.94 -16.42
C PHE A 209 -9.07 -1.10 -16.33
N ASN A 210 -8.31 -0.16 -16.88
CA ASN A 210 -6.85 -0.18 -16.81
C ASN A 210 -6.38 -0.15 -15.34
N ARG A 211 -7.04 0.65 -14.49
CA ARG A 211 -6.71 0.77 -13.07
C ARG A 211 -7.07 -0.46 -12.24
N HIS A 212 -8.25 -1.04 -12.39
CA HIS A 212 -8.72 -2.11 -11.51
C HIS A 212 -8.43 -3.51 -12.05
N ILE A 213 -8.36 -3.67 -13.37
CA ILE A 213 -8.25 -4.97 -14.04
C ILE A 213 -6.87 -5.17 -14.67
N LYS A 214 -6.41 -4.29 -15.59
CA LYS A 214 -5.10 -4.47 -16.27
C LYS A 214 -3.93 -4.33 -15.31
N SER A 215 -3.99 -3.38 -14.38
CA SER A 215 -2.96 -3.21 -13.36
C SER A 215 -2.73 -4.50 -12.59
N ARG A 216 -3.75 -5.34 -12.37
CA ARG A 216 -3.60 -6.60 -11.61
C ARG A 216 -3.09 -7.77 -12.45
N LYS A 217 -2.65 -7.53 -13.69
CA LYS A 217 -2.11 -8.53 -14.64
C LYS A 217 -3.01 -9.77 -14.79
N ILE A 218 -4.32 -9.57 -14.76
CA ILE A 218 -5.29 -10.65 -14.92
C ILE A 218 -5.16 -11.18 -16.35
N SER A 219 -4.72 -12.43 -16.48
CA SER A 219 -4.16 -12.97 -17.73
C SER A 219 -5.22 -13.39 -18.77
N ASN A 220 -6.51 -13.38 -18.40
CA ASN A 220 -7.61 -13.92 -19.19
C ASN A 220 -8.72 -12.90 -19.47
N VAL A 221 -8.44 -11.60 -19.37
CA VAL A 221 -9.52 -10.62 -19.53
C VAL A 221 -9.95 -10.53 -20.98
N VAL A 222 -11.21 -10.89 -21.24
CA VAL A 222 -11.78 -10.95 -22.58
C VAL A 222 -11.96 -9.55 -23.16
N ALA A 223 -11.58 -9.39 -24.43
CA ALA A 223 -11.58 -8.11 -25.17
C ALA A 223 -12.95 -7.40 -25.20
N HIS A 224 -14.04 -8.12 -24.95
CA HIS A 224 -15.41 -7.64 -25.01
C HIS A 224 -15.99 -7.22 -23.65
N TRP A 225 -15.18 -7.05 -22.60
CA TRP A 225 -15.66 -6.61 -21.29
C TRP A 225 -16.58 -5.37 -21.27
N PRO A 226 -16.48 -4.36 -22.18
CA PRO A 226 -17.41 -3.24 -22.15
C PRO A 226 -18.86 -3.65 -22.41
N LEU A 227 -19.10 -4.81 -23.07
CA LEU A 227 -20.46 -5.32 -23.27
C LEU A 227 -21.19 -5.56 -21.95
N LEU A 228 -20.46 -5.91 -20.90
CA LEU A 228 -21.05 -6.18 -19.58
C LEU A 228 -21.79 -4.94 -19.06
N PHE A 229 -21.16 -3.76 -19.14
CA PHE A 229 -21.77 -2.49 -18.75
C PHE A 229 -22.89 -2.08 -19.72
N CYS A 230 -22.74 -2.33 -21.03
CA CYS A 230 -23.80 -2.07 -22.01
C CYS A 230 -25.06 -2.94 -21.78
N ASN A 231 -24.88 -4.22 -21.44
CA ASN A 231 -25.96 -5.15 -21.16
C ASN A 231 -26.67 -4.78 -19.86
N TRP A 232 -25.88 -4.48 -18.82
CA TRP A 232 -26.40 -4.04 -17.54
C TRP A 232 -27.18 -2.72 -17.69
N HIS A 233 -26.67 -1.73 -18.42
CA HIS A 233 -27.40 -0.48 -18.67
C HIS A 233 -28.76 -0.70 -19.34
N LYS A 234 -28.90 -1.75 -20.17
CA LYS A 234 -30.16 -2.06 -20.89
C LYS A 234 -31.13 -2.90 -20.09
N GLN A 235 -30.69 -3.56 -19.02
CA GLN A 235 -31.55 -4.43 -18.24
C GLN A 235 -32.47 -3.62 -17.33
N LYS A 236 -33.66 -4.15 -17.01
CA LYS A 236 -34.64 -3.45 -16.17
C LYS A 236 -34.25 -3.40 -14.68
N SER A 237 -33.41 -4.33 -14.24
CA SER A 237 -32.96 -4.47 -12.85
C SER A 237 -31.63 -3.76 -12.64
N SER A 238 -31.51 -2.97 -11.58
CA SER A 238 -30.20 -2.44 -11.14
C SER A 238 -29.35 -3.48 -10.42
N VAL A 239 -29.96 -4.59 -9.97
CA VAL A 239 -29.28 -5.65 -9.22
C VAL A 239 -28.74 -6.72 -10.16
N ILE A 240 -27.49 -7.11 -9.94
CA ILE A 240 -26.77 -8.18 -10.64
C ILE A 240 -26.38 -9.29 -9.66
N GLN A 241 -26.29 -10.52 -10.15
CA GLN A 241 -25.69 -11.61 -9.39
C GLN A 241 -24.22 -11.72 -9.74
N PHE A 242 -23.40 -11.57 -8.70
CA PHE A 242 -21.95 -11.75 -8.78
C PHE A 242 -21.60 -13.11 -8.19
N PRO A 243 -20.82 -13.98 -8.88
CA PRO A 243 -20.00 -13.70 -10.07
C PRO A 243 -20.67 -13.99 -11.42
N ASP A 244 -21.95 -14.41 -11.46
CA ASP A 244 -22.63 -14.87 -12.67
C ASP A 244 -22.53 -13.91 -13.85
N ILE A 245 -22.59 -12.60 -13.60
CA ILE A 245 -22.41 -11.57 -14.63
C ILE A 245 -21.05 -11.65 -15.35
N LEU A 246 -20.01 -12.13 -14.66
CA LEU A 246 -18.69 -12.30 -15.28
C LEU A 246 -18.70 -13.46 -16.27
N HIS A 247 -19.54 -14.49 -16.09
CA HIS A 247 -19.68 -15.56 -17.09
C HIS A 247 -20.32 -15.08 -18.40
N GLU A 248 -20.82 -13.85 -18.51
CA GLU A 248 -21.16 -13.25 -19.82
C GLU A 248 -19.92 -12.98 -20.67
N ILE A 249 -18.78 -12.74 -20.01
CA ILE A 249 -17.53 -12.36 -20.68
C ILE A 249 -16.40 -13.38 -20.43
N TYR A 250 -16.62 -14.42 -19.64
CA TYR A 250 -15.69 -15.54 -19.45
C TYR A 250 -16.37 -16.86 -19.86
N PRO A 251 -15.62 -17.90 -20.24
CA PRO A 251 -16.18 -19.22 -20.49
C PRO A 251 -17.04 -19.73 -19.32
N SER A 252 -18.08 -20.50 -19.62
CA SER A 252 -19.00 -21.03 -18.60
C SER A 252 -18.34 -22.03 -17.65
N ASP A 253 -17.24 -22.65 -18.06
CA ASP A 253 -16.39 -23.54 -17.25
C ASP A 253 -15.22 -22.81 -16.57
N TYR A 254 -15.13 -21.48 -16.69
CA TYR A 254 -14.05 -20.70 -16.11
C TYR A 254 -14.17 -20.61 -14.58
N SER A 255 -13.16 -21.11 -13.86
CA SER A 255 -13.06 -20.96 -12.41
C SER A 255 -12.29 -19.69 -12.06
N PHE A 256 -13.00 -18.68 -11.53
CA PHE A 256 -12.38 -17.44 -11.07
C PHE A 256 -11.49 -17.63 -9.84
N GLN A 257 -10.34 -16.97 -9.84
CA GLN A 257 -9.52 -16.81 -8.63
C GLN A 257 -10.02 -15.63 -7.79
N ASP A 258 -9.84 -15.68 -6.47
CA ASP A 258 -10.22 -14.60 -5.56
C ASP A 258 -9.64 -13.23 -5.94
N LYS A 259 -8.43 -13.20 -6.51
CA LYS A 259 -7.80 -11.97 -6.98
C LYS A 259 -8.58 -11.32 -8.14
N GLU A 260 -9.16 -12.12 -9.02
CA GLU A 260 -9.93 -11.67 -10.18
C GLU A 260 -11.30 -11.16 -9.73
N LEU A 261 -11.97 -11.91 -8.84
CA LEU A 261 -13.24 -11.48 -8.26
C LEU A 261 -13.10 -10.16 -7.50
N ARG A 262 -12.03 -10.01 -6.70
CA ARG A 262 -11.74 -8.73 -6.01
C ARG A 262 -11.46 -7.59 -6.97
N ALA A 263 -10.80 -7.84 -8.10
CA ALA A 263 -10.53 -6.83 -9.12
C ALA A 263 -11.81 -6.35 -9.80
N TRP A 264 -12.66 -7.28 -10.24
CA TRP A 264 -13.95 -6.97 -10.83
C TRP A 264 -14.87 -6.25 -9.86
N ARG A 265 -14.92 -6.69 -8.60
CA ARG A 265 -15.71 -6.01 -7.58
C ARG A 265 -15.26 -4.57 -7.37
N ALA A 266 -13.95 -4.33 -7.33
CA ALA A 266 -13.41 -2.97 -7.22
C ALA A 266 -13.76 -2.11 -8.44
N MET A 267 -13.71 -2.68 -9.65
CA MET A 267 -14.14 -1.99 -10.86
C MET A 267 -15.63 -1.63 -10.81
N PHE A 268 -16.51 -2.56 -10.41
CA PHE A 268 -17.94 -2.30 -10.31
C PHE A 268 -18.27 -1.20 -9.31
N VAL A 269 -17.62 -1.22 -8.13
CA VAL A 269 -17.77 -0.15 -7.13
C VAL A 269 -17.32 1.21 -7.69
N ALA A 270 -16.27 1.26 -8.51
CA ALA A 270 -15.81 2.48 -9.15
C ALA A 270 -16.73 2.97 -10.28
N CYS A 271 -17.57 2.08 -10.83
CA CYS A 271 -18.50 2.40 -11.92
C CYS A 271 -19.91 2.82 -11.45
N GLY A 272 -20.19 2.76 -10.14
CA GLY A 272 -21.49 3.11 -9.55
C GLY A 272 -22.43 1.93 -9.43
#